data_AF-A0A527GER0-F1
#
_entry.id   AF-A0A527GER0-F1
#
_cell.length_a   1.000
_cell.length_b   1.000
_cell.length_c   1.000
_cell.angle_alpha   90.00
_cell.angle_beta   90.00
_cell.angle_gamma   90.00
#
_symmetry.space_group_name_H-M   'P 1'
#
loop_
_entity.id
_entity.type
_entity.pdbx_description
1 polymer ?
#
loop_
_entity_poly.entity_id
_entity_poly.type
_entity_poly.pdbx_seq_one_letter_code
_entity_poly.pdbx_strand_id
1 'polypeptide(L)'
;MVVVSHFLKWIYTARVSERAAAASALARAYINSELPFEDRCAAEAALTLLLDDASSKVRLAMAEALSMSHQAPMQIISVLASDQPEVAGVVL
;
A
#
# COMPACT_ATOMS: atom_id res chain seq x y z
N MET A 1 12.32 -16.56 -8.44
CA MET A 1 12.77 -16.06 -7.11
C MET A 1 13.53 -14.72 -7.14
N VAL A 2 13.90 -14.14 -8.29
CA VAL A 2 14.76 -12.93 -8.33
C VAL A 2 13.99 -11.62 -8.08
N VAL A 3 12.71 -11.55 -8.48
CA VAL A 3 11.89 -10.33 -8.43
C VAL A 3 11.55 -9.91 -7.00
N VAL A 4 11.13 -10.86 -6.15
CA VAL A 4 10.76 -10.58 -4.75
C VAL A 4 11.96 -10.07 -3.96
N SER A 5 13.13 -10.71 -4.09
CA SER A 5 14.35 -10.27 -3.40
C SER A 5 14.82 -8.89 -3.87
N HIS A 6 14.67 -8.56 -5.16
CA HIS A 6 14.95 -7.23 -5.69
C HIS A 6 13.98 -6.17 -5.15
N PHE A 7 12.69 -6.50 -5.10
CA PHE A 7 11.66 -5.60 -4.58
C PHE A 7 11.86 -5.31 -3.09
N LEU A 8 12.13 -6.34 -2.28
CA LEU A 8 12.46 -6.16 -0.87
C LEU A 8 13.71 -5.31 -0.68
N LYS A 9 14.77 -5.58 -1.46
CA LYS A 9 16.00 -4.77 -1.42
C LYS A 9 15.73 -3.32 -1.82
N TRP A 10 14.86 -3.08 -2.80
CA TRP A 10 14.46 -1.73 -3.18
C TRP A 10 13.70 -1.04 -2.04
N ILE A 11 12.74 -1.70 -1.40
CA ILE A 11 12.04 -1.14 -0.22
C ILE A 11 13.02 -0.73 0.88
N TYR A 12 14.05 -1.51 1.15
CA TYR A 12 15.03 -1.16 2.18
C TYR A 12 16.01 -0.04 1.78
N THR A 13 16.18 0.23 0.48
CA THR A 13 17.19 1.19 -0.02
C THR A 13 16.59 2.47 -0.61
N ALA A 14 15.33 2.44 -1.01
CA ALA A 14 14.61 3.57 -1.59
C ALA A 14 14.32 4.65 -0.53
N ARG A 15 14.28 5.91 -0.98
CA ARG A 15 13.90 7.04 -0.14
C ARG A 15 12.42 6.93 0.23
N VAL A 16 12.06 7.45 1.41
CA VAL A 16 10.66 7.48 1.89
C VAL A 16 9.71 8.05 0.84
N SER A 17 10.10 9.12 0.14
CA SER A 17 9.28 9.74 -0.91
C SER A 17 9.03 8.81 -2.10
N GLU A 18 10.02 8.00 -2.49
CA GLU A 18 9.89 7.05 -3.60
C GLU A 18 8.95 5.90 -3.22
N ARG A 19 9.08 5.40 -1.99
CA ARG A 19 8.21 4.36 -1.46
C ARG A 19 6.77 4.85 -1.31
N ALA A 20 6.57 6.07 -0.81
CA ALA A 20 5.24 6.67 -0.69
C ALA A 20 4.57 6.85 -2.06
N ALA A 21 5.33 7.32 -3.06
CA ALA A 21 4.83 7.44 -4.43
C ALA A 21 4.46 6.07 -5.03
N ALA A 22 5.31 5.05 -4.85
CA ALA A 22 5.03 3.69 -5.32
C ALA A 22 3.82 3.07 -4.61
N ALA A 23 3.70 3.26 -3.29
CA ALA A 23 2.58 2.77 -2.49
C ALA A 23 1.25 3.38 -2.95
N SER A 24 1.23 4.70 -3.17
CA SER A 24 0.05 5.38 -3.71
C SER A 24 -0.31 4.90 -5.11
N ALA A 25 0.68 4.75 -6.00
CA ALA A 25 0.46 4.25 -7.36
C ALA A 25 -0.09 2.83 -7.37
N LEU A 26 0.47 1.93 -6.55
CA LEU A 26 0.01 0.56 -6.41
C LEU A 26 -1.41 0.49 -5.86
N ALA A 27 -1.71 1.25 -4.80
CA ALA A 27 -3.05 1.31 -4.21
C ALA A 27 -4.09 1.80 -5.23
N ARG A 28 -3.75 2.84 -6.01
CA ARG A 28 -4.61 3.36 -7.09
C ARG A 28 -4.81 2.35 -8.22
N ALA A 29 -3.76 1.61 -8.61
CA ALA A 29 -3.87 0.56 -9.61
C ALA A 29 -4.81 -0.55 -9.12
N TYR A 30 -4.69 -0.95 -7.84
CA TYR A 30 -5.55 -1.97 -7.24
C TYR A 30 -7.05 -1.61 -7.30
N ILE A 31 -7.41 -0.36 -7.01
CA ILE A 31 -8.82 0.06 -6.95
C ILE A 31 -9.42 0.55 -8.27
N ASN A 32 -8.61 1.00 -9.23
CA ASN A 32 -9.09 1.63 -10.47
C ASN A 32 -8.90 0.77 -11.71
N SER A 33 -8.13 -0.31 -11.65
CA SER A 33 -7.85 -1.16 -12.82
C SER A 33 -8.54 -2.51 -12.68
N GLU A 34 -9.13 -3.00 -13.77
CA GLU A 34 -9.43 -4.43 -13.92
C GLU A 34 -8.12 -5.18 -14.09
N LEU A 35 -7.47 -5.48 -12.97
CA LEU A 35 -6.28 -6.31 -12.94
C LEU A 35 -6.69 -7.77 -13.17
N PRO A 36 -5.93 -8.53 -13.99
CA PRO A 36 -5.99 -9.98 -13.97
C PRO A 36 -5.87 -10.50 -12.54
N PHE A 37 -6.54 -11.61 -12.24
CA PHE A 37 -6.60 -12.16 -10.88
C PHE A 37 -5.21 -12.29 -10.22
N GLU A 38 -4.23 -12.80 -10.96
CA GLU A 38 -2.86 -12.98 -10.46
C GLU A 38 -2.20 -11.65 -10.10
N ASP A 39 -2.36 -10.63 -10.95
CA ASP A 39 -1.83 -9.28 -10.71
C ASP A 39 -2.52 -8.60 -9.53
N ARG A 40 -3.84 -8.83 -9.38
CA ARG A 40 -4.61 -8.32 -8.24
C ARG A 40 -4.12 -8.95 -6.93
N CYS A 41 -3.90 -10.26 -6.91
CA CYS A 41 -3.33 -10.95 -5.76
C CYS A 41 -1.91 -10.47 -5.44
N ALA A 42 -1.06 -10.26 -6.46
CA ALA A 42 0.28 -9.74 -6.27
C ALA A 42 0.28 -8.31 -5.72
N ALA A 43 -0.61 -7.45 -6.24
CA ALA A 43 -0.79 -6.09 -5.77
C ALA A 43 -1.28 -6.06 -4.32
N GLU A 44 -2.26 -6.89 -3.96
CA GLU A 44 -2.74 -7.01 -2.59
C GLU A 44 -1.62 -7.44 -1.63
N ALA A 45 -0.86 -8.47 -1.99
CA ALA A 45 0.27 -8.95 -1.18
C ALA A 45 1.35 -7.86 -1.00
N ALA A 46 1.64 -7.08 -2.03
CA ALA A 46 2.58 -5.98 -1.95
C ALA A 46 2.05 -4.83 -1.08
N LEU A 47 0.76 -4.50 -1.15
CA LEU A 47 0.13 -3.53 -0.24
C LEU A 47 0.16 -4.03 1.21
N THR A 48 -0.08 -5.33 1.46
CA THR A 48 0.06 -5.92 2.79
C THR A 48 1.48 -5.74 3.33
N LEU A 49 2.51 -5.94 2.51
CA LEU A 49 3.90 -5.74 2.94
C LEU A 49 4.22 -4.27 3.26
N LEU A 50 3.61 -3.33 2.54
CA LEU A 50 3.81 -1.89 2.78
C LEU A 50 3.13 -1.40 4.06
N LEU A 51 2.21 -2.17 4.66
CA LEU A 51 1.64 -1.85 5.98
C LEU A 51 2.72 -1.84 7.08
N ASP A 52 3.81 -2.56 6.88
CA ASP A 52 4.95 -2.60 7.80
C ASP A 52 6.04 -1.56 7.46
N ASP A 53 5.80 -0.63 6.53
CA ASP A 53 6.79 0.42 6.23
C ASP A 53 7.06 1.26 7.48
N ALA A 54 8.32 1.41 7.85
CA ALA A 54 8.73 2.14 9.05
C ALA A 54 8.29 3.61 9.03
N SER A 55 8.09 4.20 7.84
CA SER A 55 7.62 5.58 7.72
C SER A 55 6.10 5.65 7.58
N SER A 56 5.46 6.34 8.52
CA SER A 56 4.02 6.63 8.46
C SER A 56 3.61 7.39 7.19
N LYS A 57 4.53 8.11 6.54
CA LYS A 57 4.26 8.78 5.25
C LYS A 57 3.93 7.81 4.12
N VAL A 58 4.54 6.62 4.12
CA VAL A 58 4.25 5.59 3.12
C VAL A 58 2.87 4.98 3.38
N ARG A 59 2.57 4.70 4.65
CA ARG A 59 1.27 4.17 5.07
C ARG A 59 0.14 5.17 4.84
N LEU A 60 0.38 6.46 5.12
CA LEU A 60 -0.52 7.56 4.80
C LEU A 60 -0.83 7.62 3.29
N ALA A 61 0.19 7.50 2.44
CA ALA A 61 -0.01 7.53 0.98
C ALA A 61 -0.88 6.36 0.47
N MET A 62 -0.87 5.21 1.15
CA MET A 62 -1.84 4.13 0.91
C MET A 62 -3.23 4.49 1.41
N ALA A 63 -3.34 4.99 2.65
CA ALA A 63 -4.61 5.40 3.24
C ALA A 63 -5.36 6.42 2.38
N GLU A 64 -4.66 7.48 1.93
CA GLU A 64 -5.22 8.51 1.04
C GLU A 64 -5.69 7.96 -0.30
N ALA A 65 -4.99 6.96 -0.84
CA ALA A 65 -5.37 6.35 -2.10
C ALA A 65 -6.61 5.45 -1.96
N LEU A 66 -6.76 4.77 -0.82
CA LEU A 66 -7.80 3.77 -0.60
C LEU A 66 -9.08 4.32 0.02
N SER A 67 -9.01 5.42 0.78
CA SER A 67 -10.09 5.89 1.67
C SER A 67 -11.46 6.11 1.01
N MET A 68 -11.48 6.48 -0.28
CA MET A 68 -12.72 6.79 -1.00
C MET A 68 -13.21 5.67 -1.93
N SER A 69 -12.62 4.47 -1.85
CA SER A 69 -12.96 3.37 -2.74
C SER A 69 -13.61 2.19 -2.04
N HIS A 70 -14.82 1.83 -2.49
CA HIS A 70 -15.49 0.59 -2.11
C HIS A 70 -14.77 -0.68 -2.56
N GLN A 71 -13.77 -0.55 -3.44
CA GLN A 71 -12.91 -1.66 -3.87
C GLN A 71 -11.69 -1.84 -2.96
N ALA A 72 -11.47 -0.96 -1.98
CA ALA A 72 -10.34 -1.07 -1.07
C ALA A 72 -10.42 -2.37 -0.25
N PRO A 73 -9.29 -3.09 -0.06
CA PRO A 73 -9.29 -4.33 0.72
C PRO A 73 -9.56 -4.06 2.20
N MET A 74 -10.62 -4.66 2.74
CA MET A 74 -11.05 -4.41 4.13
C MET A 74 -9.97 -4.70 5.16
N GLN A 75 -9.17 -5.75 4.96
CA GLN A 75 -8.06 -6.10 5.84
C GLN A 75 -6.97 -5.01 5.86
N ILE A 76 -6.70 -4.37 4.74
CA ILE A 76 -5.72 -3.28 4.65
C ILE A 76 -6.27 -2.03 5.34
N ILE A 77 -7.53 -1.69 5.08
CA ILE A 77 -8.23 -0.58 5.77
C ILE A 77 -8.23 -0.79 7.29
N SER A 78 -8.50 -2.01 7.77
CA SER A 78 -8.52 -2.30 9.20
C SER A 78 -7.17 -2.05 9.89
N VAL A 79 -6.06 -2.36 9.22
CA VAL A 79 -4.72 -2.11 9.76
C VAL A 79 -4.41 -0.62 9.75
N LEU A 80 -4.71 0.08 8.64
CA LEU A 80 -4.53 1.54 8.53
C LEU A 80 -5.38 2.31 9.56
N ALA A 81 -6.60 1.85 9.82
CA ALA A 81 -7.49 2.42 10.84
C ALA A 81 -6.96 2.21 12.28
N SER A 82 -6.06 1.25 12.49
CA SER A 82 -5.42 0.96 13.77
C SER A 82 -4.03 1.59 13.91
N ASP A 83 -3.62 2.39 12.93
CA ASP A 83 -2.34 3.09 12.89
C ASP A 83 -2.36 4.37 13.77
N GLN A 84 -1.29 5.16 13.74
CA GLN A 84 -1.24 6.47 14.37
C GLN A 84 -2.33 7.41 13.81
N PRO A 85 -2.79 8.41 14.60
CA PRO A 85 -3.96 9.22 14.28
C PRO A 85 -3.95 9.87 12.89
N GLU A 86 -2.78 10.30 12.41
CA GLU A 86 -2.66 10.95 11.09
C GLU A 86 -2.98 10.02 9.93
N VAL A 87 -2.70 8.71 10.08
CA VAL A 87 -3.00 7.69 9.06
C VAL A 87 -4.43 7.18 9.26
N ALA A 88 -4.78 6.81 10.49
CA ALA A 88 -6.09 6.25 10.82
C ALA A 88 -7.23 7.22 10.48
N GLY A 89 -7.06 8.51 10.75
CA GLY A 89 -8.07 9.53 10.48
C GLY A 89 -8.42 9.72 9.01
N VAL A 90 -7.66 9.14 8.07
CA VAL A 90 -7.95 9.21 6.64
C VAL A 90 -8.93 8.12 6.20
N VAL A 91 -9.05 7.02 6.96
CA VAL A 91 -9.83 5.82 6.58
C VAL A 91 -10.99 5.49 7.54
N LEU A 92 -11.19 6.30 8.58
CA LEU A 92 -12.28 6.21 9.57
C LEU A 92 -13.39 7.22 9.24
#